data_AF-A0A5N6WSA9-F1
#
_entry.id   AF-A0A5N6WSA9-F1
#
_cell.length_a   1.000
_cell.length_b   1.000
_cell.length_c   1.000
_cell.angle_alpha   90.00
_cell.angle_beta   90.00
_cell.angle_gamma   90.00
#
_symmetry.space_group_name_H-M   'P 1'
#
loop_
_entity.id
_entity.type
_entity.pdbx_description
1 polymer ?
#
loop_
_entity_poly.entity_id
_entity_poly.type
_entity_poly.pdbx_seq_one_letter_code
_entity_poly.pdbx_strand_id
1 'polypeptide(L)'
;MFLKNYLAKCFEPLLERLESKLEQKGEWEKAQQLRYKQFEWRRYRPELEEQTLNYLASVYNHRFQIQREAYLQPQHDTLFQQLETDPSLADILVTEIQSIQKQLQDVNRDIWIAERDIESALRAFPEGPFKRAVCARRQKNNSYLAKVLQTACAAVGGCCGRGCGCCTRPRNSKRPNHFAHCTSMCKCCEDARGFKIDSLNT
;
A
#
# COMPACT_ATOMS: atom_id res chain seq x y z
N MET A 1 -2.69 -20.43 -33.05
CA MET A 1 -2.82 -19.81 -31.72
C MET A 1 -1.67 -20.20 -30.77
N PHE A 2 -1.26 -21.47 -30.73
CA PHE A 2 -0.03 -21.93 -30.04
C PHE A 2 1.25 -21.20 -30.47
N LEU A 3 1.35 -20.83 -31.76
CA LEU A 3 2.51 -20.15 -32.31
C LEU A 3 2.80 -18.79 -31.63
N LYS A 4 1.78 -17.98 -31.30
CA LYS A 4 2.00 -16.67 -30.66
C LYS A 4 2.56 -16.80 -29.23
N ASN A 5 2.00 -17.71 -28.44
CA ASN A 5 2.49 -18.00 -27.09
C ASN A 5 3.90 -18.61 -27.14
N TYR A 6 4.12 -19.58 -28.04
CA TYR A 6 5.43 -20.19 -28.26
C TYR A 6 6.49 -19.15 -28.64
N LEU A 7 6.22 -18.30 -29.64
CA LEU A 7 7.13 -17.22 -30.04
C LEU A 7 7.36 -16.22 -28.91
N ALA A 8 6.31 -15.81 -28.18
CA ALA A 8 6.45 -14.93 -27.02
C ALA A 8 7.27 -15.54 -25.87
N LYS A 9 7.32 -16.87 -25.76
CA LYS A 9 8.19 -17.58 -24.83
C LYS A 9 9.63 -17.66 -25.35
N CYS A 10 9.83 -17.99 -26.63
CA CYS A 10 11.14 -18.05 -27.25
C CYS A 10 11.88 -16.70 -27.23
N PHE A 11 11.16 -15.60 -27.44
CA PHE A 11 11.76 -14.26 -27.46
C PHE A 11 11.81 -13.56 -26.11
N GLU A 12 11.31 -14.15 -25.02
CA GLU A 12 11.28 -13.51 -23.70
C GLU A 12 12.65 -12.98 -23.22
N PRO A 13 13.76 -13.74 -23.32
CA PRO A 13 15.07 -13.21 -22.90
C PRO A 13 15.50 -11.98 -23.68
N LEU A 14 15.13 -11.88 -24.97
CA LEU A 14 15.42 -10.72 -25.80
C LEU A 14 14.54 -9.53 -25.40
N LEU A 15 13.26 -9.78 -25.16
CA LEU A 15 12.28 -8.76 -24.77
C LEU A 15 12.61 -8.19 -23.37
N GLU A 16 13.05 -9.02 -22.44
CA GLU A 16 13.49 -8.60 -21.10
C GLU A 16 14.76 -7.73 -21.15
N ARG A 17 15.72 -8.07 -22.03
CA ARG A 17 16.88 -7.20 -22.30
C ARG A 17 16.45 -5.85 -22.87
N LEU A 18 15.44 -5.84 -23.75
CA LEU A 18 14.89 -4.60 -24.30
C LEU A 18 14.17 -3.77 -23.23
N GLU A 19 13.36 -4.40 -22.36
CA GLU A 19 12.76 -3.75 -21.18
C GLU A 19 13.83 -3.05 -20.33
N SER A 20 14.91 -3.77 -20.00
CA SER A 20 16.01 -3.25 -19.18
C SER A 20 16.70 -2.04 -19.83
N LYS A 21 16.92 -2.09 -21.15
CA LYS A 21 17.47 -0.95 -21.90
C LYS A 21 16.55 0.25 -21.92
N LEU A 22 15.24 0.04 -22.02
CA LEU A 22 14.25 1.12 -21.96
C LEU A 22 14.26 1.78 -20.58
N GLU A 23 14.30 0.99 -19.50
CA GLU A 23 14.39 1.52 -18.13
C GLU A 23 15.68 2.30 -17.88
N GLN A 24 16.83 1.78 -18.35
CA GLN A 24 18.13 2.47 -18.26
C GLN A 24 18.13 3.83 -18.98
N LYS A 25 17.33 3.98 -20.04
CA LYS A 25 17.15 5.24 -20.78
C LYS A 25 16.11 6.17 -20.17
N GLY A 26 15.50 5.80 -19.04
CA GLY A 26 14.38 6.53 -18.44
C GLY A 26 13.04 6.34 -19.15
N GLU A 27 12.96 5.48 -20.16
CA GLU A 27 11.75 5.19 -20.94
C GLU A 27 10.85 4.15 -20.24
N TRP A 28 10.62 4.32 -18.93
CA TRP A 28 9.91 3.37 -18.08
C TRP A 28 8.50 3.06 -18.59
N GLU A 29 7.80 4.04 -19.15
CA GLU A 29 6.46 3.82 -19.72
C GLU A 29 6.49 2.90 -20.93
N LYS A 30 7.49 3.05 -21.81
CA LYS A 30 7.69 2.14 -22.95
C LYS A 30 8.05 0.73 -22.46
N ALA A 31 8.85 0.61 -21.40
CA ALA A 31 9.17 -0.68 -20.77
C ALA A 31 7.89 -1.37 -20.22
N GLN A 32 7.00 -0.62 -19.57
CA GLN A 32 5.72 -1.15 -19.08
C GLN A 32 4.76 -1.53 -20.21
N GLN A 33 4.69 -0.72 -21.28
CA GLN A 33 3.91 -1.07 -22.47
C GLN A 33 4.43 -2.36 -23.12
N LEU A 34 5.75 -2.57 -23.14
CA LEU A 34 6.36 -3.79 -23.65
C LEU A 34 6.01 -5.01 -22.78
N ARG A 35 6.02 -4.87 -21.45
CA ARG A 35 5.57 -5.93 -20.53
C ARG A 35 4.10 -6.25 -20.72
N TYR A 36 3.26 -5.24 -20.87
CA TYR A 36 1.83 -5.43 -21.14
C TYR A 36 1.59 -6.20 -22.44
N LYS A 37 2.25 -5.83 -23.55
CA LYS A 37 2.15 -6.57 -24.82
C LYS A 37 2.60 -8.02 -24.69
N GLN A 38 3.70 -8.27 -23.97
CA GLN A 38 4.15 -9.64 -23.69
C GLN A 38 3.14 -10.44 -22.88
N PHE A 39 2.50 -9.80 -21.90
CA PHE A 39 1.44 -10.42 -21.11
C PHE A 39 0.25 -10.79 -22.00
N GLU A 40 -0.22 -9.88 -22.87
CA GLU A 40 -1.30 -10.15 -23.82
C GLU A 40 -0.97 -11.33 -24.77
N TRP A 41 0.28 -11.43 -25.23
CA TRP A 41 0.71 -12.52 -26.11
C TRP A 41 0.71 -13.90 -25.43
N ARG A 42 0.84 -13.94 -24.09
CA ARG A 42 0.86 -15.19 -23.31
C ARG A 42 -0.52 -15.77 -23.00
N ARG A 43 -1.59 -15.04 -23.31
CA ARG A 43 -2.99 -15.35 -22.97
C ARG A 43 -3.23 -15.46 -21.45
N TYR A 44 -4.48 -15.23 -21.06
CA TYR A 44 -4.96 -15.22 -19.67
C TYR A 44 -4.58 -16.50 -18.90
N ARG A 45 -4.10 -16.34 -17.66
CA ARG A 45 -3.86 -17.41 -16.69
C ARG A 45 -4.78 -17.19 -15.48
N PRO A 46 -5.77 -18.06 -15.23
CA PRO A 46 -6.72 -17.91 -14.12
C PRO A 46 -6.05 -17.74 -12.76
N GLU A 47 -4.87 -18.33 -12.55
CA GLU A 47 -4.11 -18.25 -11.30
C GLU A 47 -3.68 -16.82 -10.94
N LEU A 48 -3.62 -15.91 -11.93
CA LEU A 48 -3.20 -14.53 -11.71
C LEU A 48 -4.27 -13.69 -11.01
N GLU A 49 -5.55 -14.03 -11.17
CA GLU A 49 -6.63 -13.24 -10.56
C GLU A 49 -6.55 -13.32 -9.03
N GLU A 50 -6.53 -14.54 -8.50
CA GLU A 50 -6.39 -14.81 -7.06
C GLU A 50 -5.09 -14.20 -6.50
N GLN A 51 -3.97 -14.42 -7.18
CA GLN A 51 -2.67 -13.87 -6.75
C GLN A 51 -2.66 -12.34 -6.76
N THR A 52 -3.32 -11.72 -7.73
CA THR A 52 -3.47 -10.26 -7.81
C THR A 52 -4.32 -9.74 -6.67
N LEU A 53 -5.45 -10.39 -6.39
CA LEU A 53 -6.32 -10.03 -5.27
C LEU A 53 -5.58 -10.14 -3.94
N ASN A 54 -4.86 -11.25 -3.72
CA ASN A 54 -4.06 -11.46 -2.52
C ASN A 54 -3.00 -10.36 -2.36
N TYR A 55 -2.25 -10.04 -3.42
CA TYR A 55 -1.26 -8.96 -3.39
C TYR A 55 -1.89 -7.60 -3.07
N LEU A 56 -3.00 -7.25 -3.72
CA LEU A 56 -3.70 -5.98 -3.48
C LEU A 56 -4.26 -5.89 -2.06
N ALA A 57 -4.79 -6.99 -1.52
CA ALA A 57 -5.27 -7.08 -0.15
C ALA A 57 -4.12 -6.89 0.85
N SER A 58 -2.97 -7.54 0.65
CA SER A 58 -1.79 -7.36 1.51
C SER A 58 -1.27 -5.91 1.47
N VAL A 59 -1.21 -5.28 0.28
CA VAL A 59 -0.82 -3.87 0.13
C VAL A 59 -1.82 -2.94 0.82
N TYR A 60 -3.12 -3.23 0.73
CA TYR A 60 -4.16 -2.49 1.44
C TYR A 60 -4.00 -2.62 2.97
N ASN A 61 -3.85 -3.85 3.48
CA ASN A 61 -3.70 -4.11 4.91
C ASN A 61 -2.46 -3.42 5.48
N HIS A 62 -1.31 -3.50 4.80
CA HIS A 62 -0.09 -2.81 5.23
C HIS A 62 -0.32 -1.30 5.38
N ARG A 63 -0.96 -0.67 4.37
CA ARG A 63 -1.33 0.75 4.42
C ARG A 63 -2.32 1.06 5.53
N PHE A 64 -3.28 0.17 5.77
CA PHE A 64 -4.26 0.29 6.83
C PHE A 64 -3.59 0.30 8.21
N GLN A 65 -2.69 -0.65 8.48
CA GLN A 65 -1.99 -0.73 9.77
C GLN A 65 -1.09 0.48 10.02
N ILE A 66 -0.40 0.99 8.98
CA ILE A 66 0.39 2.23 9.12
C ILE A 66 -0.49 3.44 9.43
N GLN A 67 -1.68 3.54 8.84
CA GLN A 67 -2.62 4.60 9.19
C GLN A 67 -3.21 4.42 10.59
N ARG A 68 -3.41 3.17 11.04
CA ARG A 68 -3.80 2.87 12.42
C ARG A 68 -2.71 3.28 13.41
N GLU A 69 -1.43 3.04 13.11
CA GLU A 69 -0.31 3.55 13.92
C GLU A 69 -0.34 5.08 13.99
N ALA A 70 -0.50 5.75 12.84
CA ALA A 70 -0.59 7.21 12.76
C ALA A 70 -1.83 7.79 13.47
N TYR A 71 -2.90 7.00 13.61
CA TYR A 71 -4.11 7.37 14.33
C TYR A 71 -3.91 7.25 15.86
N LEU A 72 -3.33 6.14 16.30
CA LEU A 72 -3.17 5.82 17.73
C LEU A 72 -2.04 6.61 18.38
N GLN A 73 -0.96 6.90 17.66
CA GLN A 73 0.23 7.55 18.23
C GLN A 73 -0.09 8.93 18.84
N PRO A 74 -0.79 9.85 18.15
CA PRO A 74 -1.12 11.14 18.74
C PRO A 74 -2.06 11.03 19.95
N GLN A 75 -2.95 10.03 19.98
CA GLN A 75 -3.84 9.78 21.12
C GLN A 75 -3.03 9.36 22.35
N HIS A 76 -2.14 8.39 22.18
CA HIS A 76 -1.21 7.98 23.22
C HIS A 76 -0.41 9.17 23.76
N ASP A 77 0.22 9.93 22.86
CA ASP A 77 1.11 11.02 23.24
C ASP A 77 0.36 12.14 23.98
N THR A 78 -0.88 12.43 23.56
CA THR A 78 -1.75 13.42 24.23
C THR A 78 -2.10 12.97 25.65
N LEU A 79 -2.57 11.73 25.82
CA LEU A 79 -2.95 11.21 27.15
C LEU A 79 -1.74 11.09 28.07
N PHE A 80 -0.60 10.67 27.54
CA PHE A 80 0.64 10.56 28.29
C PHE A 80 1.11 11.94 28.78
N GLN A 81 1.09 12.96 27.92
CA GLN A 81 1.44 14.33 28.29
C GLN A 81 0.47 14.91 29.35
N GLN A 82 -0.82 14.59 29.27
CA GLN A 82 -1.80 14.99 30.29
C GLN A 82 -1.47 14.36 31.65
N LEU A 83 -1.13 13.07 31.68
CA LEU A 83 -0.73 12.38 32.90
C LEU A 83 0.58 12.91 33.49
N GLU A 84 1.57 13.25 32.65
CA GLU A 84 2.82 13.88 33.10
C GLU A 84 2.57 15.27 33.72
N THR A 85 1.62 16.02 33.15
CA THR A 85 1.26 17.36 33.62
C THR A 85 0.45 17.32 34.91
N ASP A 86 -0.46 16.35 35.03
CA ASP A 86 -1.31 16.16 36.20
C ASP A 86 -1.33 14.68 36.63
N PRO A 87 -0.41 14.28 37.53
CA PRO A 87 -0.35 12.93 38.05
C PRO A 87 -1.62 12.48 38.80
N SER A 88 -2.50 13.41 39.22
CA SER A 88 -3.75 13.05 39.88
C SER A 88 -4.74 12.34 38.94
N LEU A 89 -4.53 12.46 37.62
CA LEU A 89 -5.34 11.79 36.60
C LEU A 89 -4.97 10.31 36.41
N ALA A 90 -4.01 9.77 37.19
CA ALA A 90 -3.53 8.40 37.05
C ALA A 90 -4.65 7.35 37.07
N ASP A 91 -5.60 7.47 38.00
CA ASP A 91 -6.72 6.53 38.16
C ASP A 91 -7.65 6.49 36.93
N ILE A 92 -7.65 7.56 36.12
CA ILE A 92 -8.49 7.69 34.93
C ILE A 92 -7.70 7.27 33.67
N LEU A 93 -6.49 7.80 33.51
CA LEU A 93 -5.77 7.75 32.24
C LEU A 93 -4.88 6.52 32.07
N VAL A 94 -4.37 5.93 33.15
CA VAL A 94 -3.38 4.84 33.06
C VAL A 94 -3.92 3.64 32.28
N THR A 95 -5.16 3.25 32.55
CA THR A 95 -5.80 2.12 31.86
C THR A 95 -5.94 2.36 30.36
N GLU A 96 -6.30 3.58 29.96
CA GLU A 96 -6.46 3.93 28.54
C GLU A 96 -5.10 4.02 27.83
N ILE A 97 -4.10 4.64 28.47
CA ILE A 97 -2.72 4.70 27.97
C ILE A 97 -2.18 3.28 27.74
N GLN A 98 -2.32 2.38 28.72
CA GLN A 98 -1.89 0.99 28.61
C GLN A 98 -2.62 0.24 27.49
N SER A 99 -3.92 0.48 27.32
CA SER A 99 -4.72 -0.09 26.23
C SER A 99 -4.21 0.37 24.86
N ILE A 100 -3.98 1.67 24.67
CA ILE A 100 -3.45 2.21 23.41
C ILE A 100 -2.02 1.70 23.17
N GLN A 101 -1.19 1.65 24.22
CA GLN A 101 0.17 1.13 24.13
C GLN A 101 0.19 -0.33 23.66
N LYS A 102 -0.72 -1.17 24.18
CA LYS A 102 -0.90 -2.53 23.70
C LYS A 102 -1.34 -2.57 22.23
N GLN A 103 -2.30 -1.74 21.84
CA GLN A 103 -2.72 -1.65 20.44
C GLN A 103 -1.59 -1.20 19.50
N LEU A 104 -0.71 -0.30 19.93
CA LEU A 104 0.47 0.13 19.18
C LEU A 104 1.50 -1.01 19.04
N GLN A 105 1.66 -1.85 20.07
CA GLN A 105 2.49 -3.07 19.98
C GLN A 105 1.90 -4.07 18.98
N ASP A 106 0.58 -4.31 19.05
CA ASP A 106 -0.12 -5.18 18.12
C ASP A 106 -0.01 -4.67 16.67
N VAL A 107 -0.20 -3.36 16.45
CA VAL A 107 -0.04 -2.73 15.14
C VAL A 107 1.37 -2.89 14.59
N ASN A 108 2.41 -2.75 15.42
CA ASN A 108 3.79 -3.00 14.97
C ASN A 108 3.98 -4.43 14.48
N ARG A 109 3.43 -5.41 15.22
CA ARG A 109 3.43 -6.82 14.81
C ARG A 109 2.67 -7.00 13.49
N ASP A 110 1.49 -6.42 13.38
CA ASP A 110 0.61 -6.56 12.22
C ASP A 110 1.20 -5.88 10.97
N ILE A 111 1.94 -4.78 11.12
CA ILE A 111 2.70 -4.16 10.02
C ILE A 111 3.78 -5.12 9.52
N TRP A 112 4.54 -5.74 10.43
CA TRP A 112 5.57 -6.71 10.07
C TRP A 112 4.99 -7.94 9.35
N ILE A 113 3.85 -8.44 9.83
CA ILE A 113 3.11 -9.51 9.16
C ILE A 113 2.68 -9.06 7.75
N ALA A 114 2.07 -7.88 7.62
CA ALA A 114 1.61 -7.36 6.34
C ALA A 114 2.76 -7.15 5.33
N GLU A 115 3.93 -6.72 5.79
CA GLU A 115 5.15 -6.63 4.96
C GLU A 115 5.56 -8.02 4.42
N ARG A 116 5.52 -9.05 5.27
CA ARG A 116 5.81 -10.43 4.86
C ARG A 116 4.76 -10.98 3.90
N ASP A 117 3.49 -10.64 4.11
CA ASP A 117 2.39 -11.07 3.23
C ASP A 117 2.55 -10.46 1.85
N ILE A 118 2.94 -9.18 1.75
CA ILE A 118 3.27 -8.54 0.47
C ILE A 118 4.38 -9.30 -0.25
N GLU A 119 5.48 -9.60 0.43
CA GLU A 119 6.61 -10.32 -0.18
C GLU A 119 6.22 -11.75 -0.56
N SER A 120 5.37 -12.41 0.22
CA SER A 120 4.87 -13.77 -0.06
C SER A 120 3.95 -13.77 -1.28
N ALA A 121 3.01 -12.82 -1.36
CA ALA A 121 2.13 -12.64 -2.52
C ALA A 121 2.93 -12.29 -3.78
N LEU A 122 3.98 -11.46 -3.66
CA LEU A 122 4.88 -11.15 -4.79
C LEU A 122 5.61 -12.39 -5.29
N ARG A 123 6.11 -13.25 -4.39
CA ARG A 123 6.79 -14.50 -4.75
C ARG A 123 5.85 -15.49 -5.42
N ALA A 124 4.58 -15.52 -4.99
CA ALA A 124 3.56 -16.40 -5.54
C ALA A 124 3.22 -16.11 -7.01
N PHE A 125 3.45 -14.89 -7.50
CA PHE A 125 3.29 -14.62 -8.94
C PHE A 125 4.23 -15.49 -9.77
N PRO A 126 3.72 -16.13 -10.85
CA PRO A 126 4.54 -16.81 -11.84
C PRO A 126 5.57 -15.87 -12.46
N GLU A 127 6.76 -16.41 -12.75
CA GLU A 127 7.75 -15.68 -13.51
C GLU A 127 7.21 -15.27 -14.89
N GLY A 128 7.53 -14.04 -15.28
CA GLY A 128 7.12 -13.49 -16.56
C GLY A 128 6.80 -11.99 -16.53
N PRO A 129 6.24 -11.47 -17.63
CA PRO A 129 6.07 -10.03 -17.85
C PRO A 129 5.15 -9.37 -16.81
N PHE A 130 4.13 -10.08 -16.30
CA PHE A 130 3.22 -9.55 -15.29
C PHE A 130 3.94 -9.31 -13.96
N LYS A 131 4.67 -10.30 -13.44
CA LYS A 131 5.48 -10.16 -12.23
C LYS A 131 6.52 -9.06 -12.36
N ARG A 132 7.24 -9.01 -13.49
CA ARG A 132 8.19 -7.92 -13.79
C ARG A 132 7.51 -6.55 -13.78
N ALA A 133 6.30 -6.43 -14.33
CA ALA A 133 5.55 -5.18 -14.34
C ALA A 133 5.18 -4.71 -12.92
N VAL A 134 4.67 -5.63 -12.09
CA VAL A 134 4.33 -5.37 -10.68
C VAL A 134 5.58 -4.95 -9.88
N CYS A 135 6.68 -5.70 -10.00
CA CYS A 135 7.95 -5.38 -9.33
C CYS A 135 8.49 -4.01 -9.73
N ALA A 136 8.54 -3.71 -11.04
CA ALA A 136 9.01 -2.43 -11.54
C ALA A 136 8.09 -1.25 -11.13
N ARG A 137 6.79 -1.49 -10.97
CA ARG A 137 5.86 -0.49 -10.43
C ARG A 137 6.10 -0.24 -8.95
N ARG A 138 6.33 -1.28 -8.16
CA ARG A 138 6.63 -1.17 -6.73
C ARG A 138 7.92 -0.41 -6.46
N GLN A 139 8.97 -0.66 -7.24
CA GLN A 139 10.27 0.01 -7.10
C GLN A 139 10.22 1.50 -7.49
N LYS A 140 9.15 1.95 -8.15
CA LYS A 140 9.01 3.35 -8.55
C LYS A 140 8.59 4.20 -7.35
N ASN A 141 9.48 5.10 -6.92
CA ASN A 141 9.30 5.96 -5.74
C ASN A 141 8.02 6.82 -5.73
N ASN A 142 7.39 7.04 -6.89
CA ASN A 142 6.15 7.81 -7.02
C ASN A 142 4.92 6.94 -7.33
N SER A 143 4.95 5.64 -7.05
CA SER A 143 3.85 4.72 -7.30
C SER A 143 2.53 5.17 -6.65
N TYR A 144 2.60 5.79 -5.46
CA TYR A 144 1.47 6.40 -4.76
C TYR A 144 0.92 7.66 -5.44
N LEU A 145 1.60 8.27 -6.41
CA LEU A 145 1.09 9.42 -7.18
C LEU A 145 0.34 9.00 -8.44
N ALA A 146 0.15 7.70 -8.64
CA ALA A 146 -0.60 7.19 -9.78
C ALA A 146 -2.02 7.76 -9.82
N LYS A 147 -2.42 8.29 -10.98
CA LYS A 147 -3.74 8.92 -11.17
C LYS A 147 -4.89 7.99 -10.77
N VAL A 148 -4.81 6.70 -11.08
CA VAL A 148 -5.82 5.70 -10.70
C VAL A 148 -6.03 5.62 -9.18
N LEU A 149 -4.96 5.71 -8.39
CA LEU A 149 -5.04 5.65 -6.93
C LEU A 149 -5.58 6.97 -6.35
N GLN A 150 -5.21 8.11 -6.93
CA GLN A 150 -5.78 9.40 -6.57
C GLN A 150 -7.28 9.46 -6.86
N THR A 151 -7.70 8.99 -8.03
CA THR A 151 -9.11 8.91 -8.44
C THR A 151 -9.88 7.98 -7.52
N ALA A 152 -9.35 6.79 -7.20
CA ALA A 152 -9.99 5.87 -6.24
C ALA A 152 -10.14 6.51 -4.85
N CYS A 153 -9.11 7.19 -4.35
CA CYS A 153 -9.18 7.92 -3.09
C CYS A 153 -10.22 9.06 -3.12
N ALA A 154 -10.33 9.79 -4.23
CA ALA A 154 -11.31 10.86 -4.39
C ALA A 154 -12.75 10.33 -4.49
N ALA A 155 -12.97 9.22 -5.21
CA ALA A 155 -14.28 8.60 -5.40
C ALA A 155 -14.94 8.14 -4.09
N VAL A 156 -14.14 7.76 -3.09
CA VAL A 156 -14.65 7.41 -1.74
C VAL A 156 -14.69 8.61 -0.78
N GLY A 157 -14.62 9.84 -1.30
CA GLY A 157 -14.63 11.06 -0.49
C GLY A 157 -13.34 11.31 0.30
N GLY A 158 -12.23 10.67 -0.07
CA GLY A 158 -10.95 10.74 0.63
C GLY A 158 -10.18 12.04 0.40
N CYS A 159 -8.98 12.13 1.00
CA CYS A 159 -8.16 13.34 1.02
C CYS A 159 -7.78 13.87 -0.39
N CYS A 160 -7.72 13.01 -1.41
CA CYS A 160 -7.41 13.43 -2.79
C CYS A 160 -8.56 14.23 -3.43
N GLY A 161 -9.82 13.95 -3.08
CA GLY A 161 -10.97 14.73 -3.54
C GLY A 161 -11.09 16.07 -2.80
N ARG A 162 -10.72 16.09 -1.51
CA ARG A 162 -10.80 17.29 -0.65
C ARG A 162 -9.60 18.23 -0.76
N GLY A 163 -8.48 17.79 -1.34
CA GLY A 163 -7.29 18.63 -1.50
C GLY A 163 -6.50 18.95 -0.22
N CYS A 164 -6.72 18.23 0.89
CA CYS A 164 -6.06 18.53 2.18
C CYS A 164 -4.58 18.13 2.28
N GLY A 165 -3.95 17.66 1.19
CA GLY A 165 -2.52 17.31 1.13
C GLY A 165 -2.07 16.07 1.93
N CYS A 166 -2.97 15.40 2.67
CA CYS A 166 -2.55 14.28 3.53
C CYS A 166 -1.99 13.06 2.78
N CYS A 167 -2.34 12.85 1.51
CA CYS A 167 -1.84 11.72 0.71
C CYS A 167 -0.45 11.93 0.11
N THR A 168 0.09 13.15 0.15
CA THR A 168 1.39 13.50 -0.43
C THR A 168 2.49 13.67 0.62
N ARG A 169 2.18 13.36 1.89
CA ARG A 169 3.12 13.41 3.02
C ARG A 169 3.16 12.06 3.75
N PRO A 170 4.23 11.77 4.50
CA PRO A 170 4.28 10.60 5.36
C PRO A 170 3.15 10.62 6.39
N ARG A 171 2.64 9.45 6.78
CA ARG A 171 1.53 9.34 7.73
C ARG A 171 1.95 9.59 9.17
N ASN A 172 3.17 9.23 9.52
CA ASN A 172 3.77 9.51 10.81
C ASN A 172 5.31 9.64 10.66
N SER A 173 5.97 10.14 11.68
CA SER A 173 7.43 10.29 11.72
C SER A 173 8.18 8.95 11.85
N LYS A 174 7.54 7.91 12.39
CA LYS A 174 8.12 6.56 12.51
C LYS A 174 8.37 5.91 11.14
N ARG A 175 7.60 6.29 10.12
CA ARG A 175 7.65 5.72 8.76
C ARG A 175 7.76 6.83 7.73
N PRO A 176 8.88 7.57 7.70
CA PRO A 176 9.03 8.77 6.87
C PRO A 176 9.01 8.47 5.37
N ASN A 177 9.28 7.23 4.98
CA ASN A 177 9.27 6.80 3.59
C ASN A 177 7.92 6.20 3.14
N HIS A 178 6.91 6.13 4.02
CA HIS A 178 5.63 5.53 3.68
C HIS A 178 4.60 6.58 3.24
N PHE A 179 4.44 6.70 1.93
CA PHE A 179 3.45 7.55 1.28
C PHE A 179 2.29 6.71 0.74
N ALA A 180 1.06 7.03 1.12
CA ALA A 180 -0.09 6.24 0.73
C ALA A 180 -1.42 6.99 0.80
N HIS A 181 -2.42 6.54 0.03
CA HIS A 181 -3.79 7.07 0.06
C HIS A 181 -4.59 6.62 1.27
N CYS A 182 -5.69 7.31 1.57
CA CYS A 182 -6.50 7.04 2.76
C CYS A 182 -7.08 5.63 2.78
N THR A 183 -7.11 5.04 3.97
CA THR A 183 -8.02 3.96 4.34
C THR A 183 -9.07 4.52 5.31
N SER A 184 -9.91 3.64 5.87
CA SER A 184 -10.84 3.98 6.95
C SER A 184 -10.13 4.54 8.20
N MET A 185 -8.84 4.26 8.39
CA MET A 185 -8.05 4.75 9.54
C MET A 185 -7.45 6.16 9.34
N CYS A 186 -7.77 6.84 8.24
CA CYS A 186 -7.26 8.19 8.03
C CYS A 186 -8.01 9.18 8.95
N LYS A 187 -7.35 9.67 10.02
CA LYS A 187 -7.93 10.64 10.96
C LYS A 187 -8.50 11.89 10.28
N CYS A 188 -7.77 12.48 9.31
CA CYS A 188 -8.29 13.61 8.53
C CYS A 188 -9.59 13.30 7.75
N CYS A 189 -9.76 12.07 7.24
CA CYS A 189 -11.02 11.66 6.63
C CYS A 189 -12.11 11.38 7.66
N GLU A 190 -11.76 10.83 8.82
CA GLU A 190 -12.70 10.67 9.93
C GLU A 190 -13.25 12.02 10.40
N ASP A 191 -12.37 12.99 10.67
CA ASP A 191 -12.76 14.32 11.14
C ASP A 191 -13.65 15.05 10.13
N ALA A 192 -13.27 15.00 8.84
CA ALA A 192 -14.06 15.62 7.77
C ALA A 192 -15.44 14.96 7.58
N ARG A 193 -15.56 13.67 7.92
CA ARG A 193 -16.78 12.88 7.78
C ARG A 193 -17.65 12.91 9.05
N GLY A 194 -17.07 13.20 10.21
CA GLY A 194 -17.76 13.33 11.50
C GLY A 194 -18.11 12.02 12.20
N PHE A 195 -17.66 10.87 11.70
CA PHE A 195 -17.88 9.56 12.35
C PHE A 195 -16.73 8.59 12.02
N LYS A 196 -16.61 7.47 12.74
CA LYS A 196 -15.63 6.40 12.44
C LYS A 196 -16.21 5.37 11.46
N ILE A 197 -15.38 4.79 10.60
CA ILE A 197 -15.77 3.60 9.81
C ILE A 197 -15.22 2.37 10.52
N ASP A 198 -16.09 1.46 10.91
CA ASP A 198 -15.67 0.18 11.47
C ASP A 198 -15.16 -0.74 10.37
N SER A 199 -13.90 -1.14 10.48
CA SER A 199 -13.18 -1.93 9.48
C SER A 199 -13.46 -3.44 9.56
N LEU A 200 -14.50 -3.88 10.28
CA LEU A 200 -14.83 -5.30 10.47
C LEU A 200 -15.63 -5.91 9.30
N ASN A 201 -16.10 -5.10 8.34
CA ASN A 201 -17.03 -5.54 7.29
C ASN A 201 -16.62 -5.11 5.86
N THR A 202 -15.33 -5.11 5.54
CA THR A 202 -14.86 -4.96 4.14
C THR A 202 -13.72 -5.90 3.84
#